data_AF-A0A0G4MA97-F1
#
_entry.id   AF-A0A0G4MA97-F1
#
_cell.length_a   1.000
_cell.length_b   1.000
_cell.length_c   1.000
_cell.angle_alpha   90.00
_cell.angle_beta   90.00
_cell.angle_gamma   90.00
#
_symmetry.space_group_name_H-M   'P 1'
#
loop_
_entity.id
_entity.type
_entity.pdbx_description
1 polymer ?
#
loop_
_entity_poly.entity_id
_entity_poly.type
_entity_poly.pdbx_seq_one_letter_code
_entity_poly.pdbx_strand_id
1 'polypeptide(L)'
;MQALRTRTACIARQTKTPTALRQPRRFASDHHHHAEPVNEPIGKGFWVSLAVIPTSFIVYSISQPGKDGQDPWLTRKIHSYWSWQSAWEERNHLHTKAVEQAGFDRALFFYAEPNRDVDVRFP
;
A
#
# COMPACT_ATOMS: atom_id res chain seq x y z
N MET A 1 10.05 -31.49 -16.25
CA MET A 1 10.41 -30.58 -17.36
C MET A 1 9.23 -30.46 -18.32
N GLN A 2 8.25 -29.61 -18.02
CA GLN A 2 7.20 -29.24 -18.98
C GLN A 2 6.89 -27.76 -18.77
N ALA A 3 7.09 -27.00 -19.84
CA ALA A 3 7.26 -25.56 -19.83
C ALA A 3 6.03 -24.83 -20.39
N LEU A 4 5.98 -23.53 -20.08
CA LEU A 4 5.35 -22.45 -20.84
C LEU A 4 3.82 -22.38 -20.84
N ARG A 5 3.29 -21.64 -19.86
CA ARG A 5 2.00 -20.95 -19.98
C ARG A 5 2.24 -19.58 -20.59
N THR A 6 2.20 -19.50 -21.91
CA THR A 6 2.23 -18.24 -22.66
C THR A 6 0.79 -17.74 -22.79
N ARG A 7 0.44 -16.65 -22.10
CA ARG A 7 -0.79 -15.89 -22.35
C ARG A 7 -0.40 -14.46 -22.66
N THR A 8 -0.37 -14.14 -23.95
CA THR A 8 -0.20 -12.79 -24.48
C THR A 8 -1.56 -12.09 -24.46
N ALA A 9 -1.68 -10.99 -23.72
CA ALA A 9 -2.85 -10.13 -23.76
C ALA A 9 -2.78 -9.23 -25.00
N CYS A 10 -3.72 -9.40 -25.92
CA CYS A 10 -3.88 -8.53 -27.09
C CYS A 10 -4.58 -7.24 -26.65
N ILE A 11 -3.83 -6.16 -26.43
CA ILE A 11 -4.39 -4.83 -26.17
C ILE A 11 -4.60 -4.14 -27.53
N ALA A 12 -5.84 -4.16 -28.02
CA ALA A 12 -6.26 -3.36 -29.16
C ALA A 12 -6.57 -1.93 -28.69
N ARG A 13 -5.59 -1.01 -28.81
CA ARG A 13 -5.86 0.43 -28.68
C ARG A 13 -6.26 0.98 -30.05
N GLN A 14 -7.55 0.97 -30.35
CA GLN A 14 -8.12 1.77 -31.43
C GLN A 14 -8.22 3.24 -30.97
N THR A 15 -7.29 4.08 -31.42
CA THR A 15 -7.49 5.53 -31.45
C THR A 15 -7.01 6.05 -32.80
N LYS A 16 -7.86 5.91 -33.83
CA LYS A 16 -7.72 6.65 -35.08
C LYS A 16 -8.72 7.81 -35.04
N THR A 17 -8.29 8.97 -34.57
CA THR A 17 -8.94 10.23 -34.90
C THR A 17 -8.05 10.92 -35.92
N PRO A 18 -8.35 10.88 -37.22
CA PRO A 18 -7.65 11.71 -38.17
C PRO A 18 -8.02 13.16 -37.85
N THR A 19 -7.07 13.92 -37.33
CA THR A 19 -7.11 15.38 -37.31
C THR A 19 -7.17 15.86 -38.76
N ALA A 20 -8.38 16.02 -39.29
CA ALA A 20 -8.60 16.75 -40.52
C ALA A 20 -8.06 18.18 -40.30
N LEU A 21 -6.97 18.51 -40.99
CA LEU A 21 -6.44 19.86 -41.09
C LEU A 21 -7.50 20.74 -41.77
N ARG A 22 -8.43 21.29 -40.97
CA ARG A 22 -9.33 22.35 -41.42
C ARG A 22 -8.49 23.59 -41.65
N GLN A 23 -8.31 23.97 -42.91
CA GLN A 23 -7.83 25.29 -43.28
C GLN A 23 -8.67 26.38 -42.58
N PRO A 24 -8.05 27.42 -41.99
CA PRO A 24 -8.80 28.53 -41.44
C PRO A 24 -9.39 29.34 -42.59
N ARG A 25 -10.70 29.21 -42.82
CA ARG A 25 -11.43 30.20 -43.62
C ARG A 25 -11.39 31.52 -42.86
N ARG A 26 -10.66 32.49 -43.37
CA ARG A 26 -10.71 33.87 -42.90
C ARG A 26 -12.02 34.49 -43.40
N PHE A 27 -13.06 34.44 -42.57
CA PHE A 27 -14.14 35.40 -42.67
C PHE A 27 -13.69 36.64 -41.90
N ALA A 28 -13.08 37.58 -42.62
CA ALA A 28 -12.99 38.96 -42.17
C ALA A 28 -14.38 39.57 -42.35
N SER A 29 -15.19 39.48 -41.30
CA SER A 29 -16.40 40.28 -41.16
C SER A 29 -16.34 40.90 -39.76
N ASP A 30 -15.91 42.15 -39.76
CA ASP A 30 -15.79 43.02 -38.60
C ASP A 30 -17.20 43.31 -38.08
N HIS A 31 -17.60 42.59 -37.04
CA HIS A 31 -18.79 42.88 -36.26
C HIS A 31 -18.32 43.13 -34.82
N HIS A 32 -18.22 44.41 -34.47
CA HIS A 32 -18.02 44.88 -33.11
C HIS A 32 -19.25 44.55 -32.26
N HIS A 33 -19.39 43.29 -31.86
CA HIS A 33 -20.18 42.95 -30.69
C HIS A 33 -19.27 43.18 -29.49
N HIS A 34 -19.61 44.16 -28.66
CA HIS A 34 -19.04 44.27 -27.33
C HIS A 34 -19.30 42.94 -26.62
N ALA A 35 -18.29 42.08 -26.56
CA ALA A 35 -18.32 40.90 -25.72
C ALA A 35 -18.52 41.41 -24.29
N GLU A 36 -19.67 41.12 -23.71
CA GLU A 36 -19.92 41.32 -22.29
C GLU A 36 -18.73 40.71 -21.53
N PRO A 37 -18.15 41.40 -20.52
CA PRO A 37 -17.05 40.84 -19.76
C PRO A 37 -17.49 39.52 -19.15
N VAL A 38 -17.00 38.41 -19.73
CA VAL A 38 -17.26 37.08 -19.22
C VAL A 38 -16.53 36.98 -17.89
N ASN A 39 -17.29 37.02 -16.81
CA ASN A 39 -16.77 36.78 -15.46
C ASN A 39 -16.38 35.31 -15.36
N GLU A 40 -15.15 34.98 -15.73
CA GLU A 40 -14.63 33.62 -15.58
C GLU A 40 -14.59 33.27 -14.08
N PRO A 41 -15.26 32.18 -13.66
CA PRO A 41 -15.23 31.79 -12.27
C PRO A 41 -13.81 31.38 -11.89
N ILE A 42 -13.45 31.70 -10.65
CA ILE A 42 -12.17 31.30 -10.06
C ILE A 42 -11.95 29.80 -10.29
N GLY A 43 -10.86 29.47 -10.97
CA GLY A 43 -10.54 28.10 -11.36
C GLY A 43 -10.38 27.17 -10.15
N LYS A 44 -10.69 25.89 -10.35
CA LYS A 44 -10.61 24.86 -9.29
C LYS A 44 -9.25 24.82 -8.57
N GLY A 45 -8.17 25.15 -9.27
CA GLY A 45 -6.82 25.20 -8.70
C GLY A 45 -6.66 26.19 -7.54
N PHE A 46 -7.38 27.31 -7.55
CA PHE A 46 -7.36 28.29 -6.45
C PHE A 46 -7.98 27.73 -5.17
N TRP A 47 -9.10 27.01 -5.29
CA TRP A 47 -9.73 26.37 -4.14
C TRP A 47 -8.87 25.23 -3.57
N VAL A 48 -8.16 24.50 -4.46
CA VAL A 48 -7.20 23.48 -4.04
C VAL A 48 -6.03 24.11 -3.27
N SER A 49 -5.44 25.19 -3.77
CA SER A 49 -4.34 25.85 -3.05
C SER A 49 -4.80 26.44 -1.72
N LEU A 50 -5.99 27.05 -1.69
CA LEU A 50 -6.60 27.57 -0.46
C LEU A 50 -6.86 26.46 0.56
N ALA A 51 -7.21 25.24 0.13
CA ALA A 51 -7.39 24.10 1.02
C ALA A 51 -6.05 23.49 1.49
N VAL A 52 -5.04 23.43 0.62
CA VAL A 52 -3.74 22.80 0.92
C VAL A 52 -2.99 23.55 2.02
N ILE A 53 -3.03 24.87 2.04
CA ILE A 53 -2.31 25.68 3.04
C ILE A 53 -2.76 25.34 4.48
N PRO A 54 -4.04 25.50 4.88
CA PRO A 54 -4.48 25.14 6.22
C PRO A 54 -4.36 23.63 6.49
N THR A 55 -4.61 22.78 5.48
CA THR A 55 -4.48 21.32 5.65
C THR A 55 -3.05 20.93 5.99
N SER A 56 -2.04 21.51 5.31
CA SER A 56 -0.63 21.25 5.61
C SER A 56 -0.23 21.74 7.00
N PHE A 57 -0.77 22.88 7.44
CA PHE A 57 -0.55 23.37 8.81
C PHE A 57 -1.14 22.44 9.87
N ILE A 58 -2.37 21.94 9.66
CA ILE A 58 -3.00 20.97 10.56
C ILE A 58 -2.17 19.69 10.63
N VAL A 59 -1.78 19.12 9.48
CA VAL A 59 -0.94 17.92 9.43
C VAL A 59 0.40 18.14 10.16
N TYR A 60 1.05 19.27 9.93
CA TYR A 60 2.28 19.63 10.61
C TYR A 60 2.09 19.69 12.13
N SER A 61 1.02 20.34 12.60
CA SER A 61 0.71 20.46 14.03
C SER A 61 0.46 19.10 14.71
N ILE A 62 -0.19 18.16 14.03
CA ILE A 62 -0.48 16.82 14.56
C ILE A 62 0.77 15.93 14.53
N SER A 63 1.67 16.18 13.57
CA SER A 63 2.89 15.39 13.39
C SER A 63 4.04 15.81 14.31
N GLN A 64 3.96 16.95 15.00
CA GLN A 64 5.02 17.36 15.90
C GLN A 64 5.08 16.44 17.13
N PRO A 65 6.29 16.00 17.55
CA PRO A 65 6.47 15.29 18.79
C PRO A 65 6.15 16.21 19.98
N GLY A 66 5.66 15.64 21.08
CA GLY A 66 5.40 16.43 22.28
C GLY A 66 6.68 16.92 22.96
N LYS A 67 6.54 17.82 23.94
CA LYS A 67 7.66 18.49 24.64
C LYS A 67 8.73 17.54 25.20
N ASP A 68 8.33 16.32 25.54
CA ASP A 68 9.20 15.32 26.16
C ASP A 68 9.69 14.24 25.15
N GLY A 69 9.62 14.51 23.84
CA GLY A 69 9.98 13.53 22.80
C GLY A 69 8.96 12.39 22.65
N GLN A 70 7.78 12.53 23.26
CA GLN A 70 6.68 11.59 23.12
C GLN A 70 6.18 11.50 21.67
N ASP A 71 5.81 10.29 21.25
CA ASP A 71 5.28 10.04 19.91
C ASP A 71 4.09 10.96 19.60
N PRO A 72 3.99 11.45 18.34
CA PRO A 72 2.86 12.24 17.90
C PRO A 72 1.53 11.53 18.19
N TRP A 73 0.48 12.30 18.46
CA TRP A 73 -0.84 11.76 18.84
C TRP A 73 -1.37 10.73 17.83
N LEU A 74 -1.15 10.99 16.54
CA LEU A 74 -1.56 10.10 15.46
C LEU A 74 -0.84 8.75 15.53
N THR A 75 0.47 8.77 15.75
CA THR A 75 1.32 7.57 15.91
C THR A 75 0.84 6.74 17.09
N ARG A 76 0.59 7.36 18.25
CA ARG A 76 0.09 6.66 19.44
C ARG A 76 -1.29 6.02 19.19
N LYS A 77 -2.19 6.70 18.48
CA LYS A 77 -3.48 6.13 18.06
C LYS A 77 -3.29 4.95 17.12
N ILE A 78 -2.42 5.07 16.12
CA ILE A 78 -2.12 3.96 15.19
C ILE A 78 -1.58 2.75 15.94
N HIS A 79 -0.61 2.93 16.84
CA HIS A 79 -0.08 1.85 17.68
C HIS A 79 -1.15 1.18 18.55
N SER A 80 -2.13 1.94 19.05
CA SER A 80 -3.25 1.36 19.82
C SER A 80 -4.11 0.39 18.99
N TYR A 81 -4.18 0.57 17.67
CA TYR A 81 -4.87 -0.35 16.75
C TYR A 81 -3.98 -1.51 16.28
N TRP A 82 -2.69 -1.52 16.61
CA TRP A 82 -1.72 -2.55 16.17
C TRP A 82 -1.60 -3.75 17.12
N SER A 83 -2.60 -3.96 17.99
CA SER A 83 -2.65 -5.09 18.94
C SER A 83 -2.58 -6.48 18.30
N TRP A 84 -2.80 -6.59 16.99
CA TRP A 84 -2.66 -7.81 16.22
C TRP A 84 -1.20 -8.21 16.01
N GLN A 85 -0.26 -7.27 16.03
CA GLN A 85 1.17 -7.57 15.81
C GLN A 85 1.74 -8.49 16.90
N SER A 86 1.37 -8.27 18.16
CA SER A 86 1.81 -9.14 19.27
C SER A 86 1.25 -10.56 19.15
N ALA A 87 -0.01 -10.70 18.71
CA ALA A 87 -0.60 -12.02 18.49
C ALA A 87 0.06 -12.77 17.33
N TRP A 88 0.51 -12.06 16.29
CA TRP A 88 1.28 -12.64 15.19
C TRP A 88 2.69 -13.03 15.64
N GLU A 89 3.35 -12.19 16.44
CA GLU A 89 4.65 -12.48 17.02
C GLU A 89 4.60 -13.71 17.93
N GLU A 90 3.59 -13.82 18.79
CA GLU A 90 3.39 -14.97 19.67
C GLU A 90 3.17 -16.26 18.87
N ARG A 91 2.32 -16.21 17.84
CA ARG A 91 2.10 -17.37 16.94
C ARG A 91 3.37 -17.78 16.23
N ASN A 92 4.11 -16.83 15.67
CA ASN A 92 5.37 -17.12 14.98
C ASN A 92 6.40 -17.74 15.94
N HIS A 93 6.49 -17.22 17.16
CA HIS A 93 7.36 -17.78 18.18
C HIS A 93 6.98 -19.22 18.56
N LEU A 94 5.69 -19.54 18.68
CA LEU A 94 5.23 -20.91 18.90
C LEU A 94 5.58 -21.84 17.73
N HIS A 95 5.42 -21.37 16.49
CA HIS A 95 5.81 -22.13 15.30
C HIS A 95 7.32 -22.40 15.26
N THR A 96 8.15 -21.40 15.55
CA THR A 96 9.61 -21.56 15.61
C THR A 96 10.00 -22.59 16.66
N LYS A 97 9.43 -22.50 17.88
CA LYS A 97 9.67 -23.48 18.94
C LYS A 97 9.27 -24.90 18.54
N ALA A 98 8.14 -25.07 17.87
CA ALA A 98 7.70 -26.38 17.39
C ALA A 98 8.68 -26.96 16.37
N VAL A 99 9.22 -26.14 15.47
CA VAL A 99 10.23 -26.55 14.49
C VAL A 99 11.56 -26.91 15.18
N GLU A 100 11.99 -26.13 16.16
CA GLU A 100 13.19 -26.41 16.96
C GLU A 100 13.06 -27.75 17.70
N GLN A 101 11.91 -27.99 18.34
CA GLN A 101 11.64 -29.25 19.02
C GLN A 101 11.61 -30.43 18.05
N ALA A 102 11.00 -30.28 16.88
CA ALA A 102 10.98 -31.32 15.85
C ALA A 102 12.39 -31.61 15.30
N GLY A 103 13.24 -30.58 15.19
CA GLY A 103 14.64 -30.74 14.83
C GLY A 103 15.44 -31.52 15.89
N PHE A 104 15.22 -31.21 17.17
CA PHE A 104 15.83 -31.93 18.28
C PHE A 104 15.38 -33.40 18.33
N ASP A 105 14.08 -33.65 18.22
CA ASP A 105 13.50 -34.99 18.20
C ASP A 105 14.01 -35.82 17.03
N ARG A 106 14.10 -35.21 15.83
CA ARG A 106 14.75 -35.80 14.68
C ARG A 106 16.20 -36.20 14.99
N ALA A 107 16.98 -35.28 15.57
CA ALA A 107 18.36 -35.58 15.92
C ALA A 107 18.46 -36.75 16.92
N LEU A 108 17.55 -36.80 17.91
CA LEU A 108 17.47 -37.91 18.86
C LEU A 108 17.23 -39.23 18.13
N PHE A 109 16.26 -39.32 17.21
CA PHE A 109 15.99 -40.56 16.48
C PHE A 109 17.10 -40.97 15.50
N PHE A 110 17.84 -40.03 14.93
CA PHE A 110 18.93 -40.36 13.99
C PHE A 110 20.22 -40.79 14.69
N TYR A 111 20.51 -40.24 15.87
CA TYR A 111 21.79 -40.47 16.57
C TYR A 111 21.67 -41.35 17.81
N ALA A 112 20.48 -41.57 18.36
CA ALA A 112 20.31 -42.48 19.49
C ALA A 112 20.39 -43.95 19.02
N GLU A 113 21.07 -44.77 19.81
CA GLU A 113 21.11 -46.20 19.60
C GLU A 113 19.72 -46.81 19.90
N PRO A 114 19.15 -47.64 19.00
CA PRO A 114 17.82 -48.20 19.19
C PRO A 114 17.82 -49.14 20.39
N ASN A 115 17.14 -48.73 21.47
CA ASN A 115 16.92 -49.60 22.62
C ASN A 115 15.86 -50.66 22.28
N ARG A 116 16.29 -51.89 21.98
CA ARG A 116 15.41 -52.99 21.54
C ARG A 116 14.74 -53.73 22.70
N ASP A 117 15.26 -53.56 23.91
CA ASP A 117 14.79 -54.26 25.09
C ASP A 117 14.05 -53.29 26.02
N VAL A 118 12.73 -53.43 26.08
CA VAL A 118 11.88 -52.75 27.07
C VAL A 118 11.52 -53.78 28.13
N ASP A 119 11.97 -53.56 29.37
CA ASP A 119 11.61 -54.43 30.49
C ASP A 119 10.12 -54.25 30.83
N VAL A 120 9.29 -55.13 30.27
CA VAL A 120 7.84 -55.21 30.53
C VAL A 120 7.56 -55.98 31.81
N ARG A 121 8.25 -55.64 32.90
CA ARG A 121 7.92 -56.17 34.22
C ARG A 121 6.98 -55.20 34.94
N PHE A 122 5.69 -55.32 34.65
CA PHE A 122 4.63 -54.76 35.49
C PHE A 122 4.19 -55.80 36.55
N PRO A 123 3.80 -55.37 37.77
CA PRO A 123 3.14 -56.23 38.75
C PRO A 123 1.71 -56.62 38.34
#